data_AF-A0A537K8F9-F1
#
_entry.id   AF-A0A537K8F9-F1
#
_cell.length_a   1.000
_cell.length_b   1.000
_cell.length_c   1.000
_cell.angle_alpha   90.00
_cell.angle_beta   90.00
_cell.angle_gamma   90.00
#
_symmetry.space_group_name_H-M   'P 1'
#
loop_
_entity.id
_entity.type
_entity.pdbx_description
1 polymer ?
#
loop_
_entity_poly.entity_id
_entity_poly.type
_entity_poly.pdbx_seq_one_letter_code
_entity_poly.pdbx_strand_id
1 'polypeptide(L)'
;MSLTLRTTLGCTEAVIDDDGGLKCFYQVADILSGDLRIKFTNKEDDFDAIDWEFSFHGHMLTLHYSIYTGVSIFPSRTRDAMKKDNRAVVELASVLEKKLIDFNLNRNIA
;
A
#
# COMPACT_ATOMS: atom_id res chain seq x y z
N MET A 1 -11.40 -0.77 9.46
CA MET A 1 -10.62 -0.20 8.34
C MET A 1 -11.20 -0.74 7.05
N SER A 2 -11.60 0.12 6.13
CA SER A 2 -12.08 -0.25 4.79
C SER A 2 -11.11 0.31 3.77
N LEU A 3 -10.46 -0.56 3.00
CA LEU A 3 -9.55 -0.13 1.96
C LEU A 3 -10.37 0.51 0.83
N THR A 4 -10.03 1.75 0.46
CA THR A 4 -10.78 2.50 -0.55
C THR A 4 -9.91 2.71 -1.78
N LEU A 5 -10.41 2.33 -2.95
CA LEU A 5 -9.75 2.63 -4.22
C LEU A 5 -10.15 4.03 -4.70
N ARG A 6 -9.19 4.94 -4.81
CA ARG A 6 -9.36 6.27 -5.41
C ARG A 6 -8.69 6.26 -6.77
N THR A 7 -9.35 6.77 -7.81
CA THR A 7 -8.72 6.93 -9.13
C THR A 7 -8.70 8.40 -9.49
N THR A 8 -7.52 9.01 -9.46
CA THR A 8 -7.30 10.42 -9.76
C THR A 8 -6.34 10.55 -10.94
N LEU A 9 -6.73 11.32 -11.95
CA LEU A 9 -5.90 11.63 -13.13
C LEU A 9 -5.34 10.39 -13.87
N GLY A 10 -6.05 9.26 -13.82
CA GLY A 10 -5.66 8.02 -14.50
C GLY A 10 -4.75 7.09 -13.67
N CYS A 11 -4.40 7.45 -12.43
CA CYS A 11 -3.73 6.57 -11.48
C CYS A 11 -4.72 6.02 -10.46
N THR A 12 -4.67 4.72 -10.18
CA THR A 12 -5.45 4.10 -9.10
C THR A 12 -4.60 4.02 -7.84
N GLU A 13 -5.08 4.62 -6.77
CA GLU A 13 -4.52 4.60 -5.42
C GLU A 13 -5.40 3.74 -4.52
N ALA A 14 -4.79 2.84 -3.78
CA ALA A 14 -5.41 2.08 -2.70
C ALA A 14 -5.13 2.80 -1.37
N VAL A 15 -6.12 3.51 -0.85
CA VAL A 15 -6.07 4.14 0.47
C VAL A 15 -6.39 3.07 1.51
N ILE A 16 -5.41 2.77 2.35
CA ILE A 16 -5.51 1.71 3.37
C ILE A 16 -6.09 2.28 4.65
N ASP A 17 -5.62 3.47 5.04
CA ASP A 17 -6.08 4.17 6.24
C ASP A 17 -5.93 5.67 6.07
N ASP A 18 -7.05 6.39 6.20
CA ASP A 18 -7.21 7.84 6.03
C ASP A 18 -6.71 8.62 7.27
N ASP A 19 -6.93 8.03 8.46
CA ASP A 19 -6.49 8.55 9.77
C ASP A 19 -5.23 7.83 10.29
N GLY A 20 -4.66 6.94 9.47
CA GLY A 20 -3.66 5.96 9.88
C GLY A 20 -2.31 6.55 10.23
N GLY A 21 -1.86 6.35 11.47
CA GLY A 21 -0.51 6.72 11.88
C GLY A 21 0.57 5.76 11.36
N LEU A 22 1.83 6.16 11.53
CA LEU A 22 3.06 5.42 11.16
C LEU A 22 3.05 3.92 11.51
N LYS A 23 2.34 3.52 12.57
CA LYS A 23 2.16 2.12 12.97
C LYS A 23 1.44 1.28 11.89
N CYS A 24 0.43 1.85 11.23
CA CYS A 24 -0.32 1.18 10.16
C CYS A 24 0.59 0.95 8.94
N PHE A 25 1.41 1.95 8.58
CA PHE A 25 2.41 1.82 7.52
C PHE A 25 3.33 0.63 7.74
N TYR A 26 3.95 0.52 8.92
CA TYR A 26 4.86 -0.58 9.20
C TYR A 26 4.16 -1.95 9.27
N GLN A 27 2.90 -2.00 9.67
CA GLN A 27 2.10 -3.24 9.62
C GLN A 27 1.88 -3.69 8.18
N VAL A 28 1.50 -2.76 7.30
CA VAL A 28 1.35 -3.05 5.86
C VAL A 28 2.69 -3.48 5.27
N ALA A 29 3.78 -2.80 5.62
CA ALA A 29 5.12 -3.16 5.15
C ALA A 29 5.54 -4.57 5.62
N ASP A 30 5.18 -4.96 6.84
CA ASP A 30 5.43 -6.31 7.37
C ASP A 30 4.62 -7.37 6.63
N ILE A 31 3.34 -7.11 6.33
CA ILE A 31 2.51 -8.02 5.51
C ILE A 31 3.08 -8.14 4.09
N LEU A 32 3.49 -7.03 3.46
CA LEU A 32 4.07 -7.05 2.13
C LEU A 32 5.36 -7.88 2.13
N SER A 33 6.26 -7.67 3.09
CA SER A 33 7.56 -8.33 3.12
C SER A 33 7.53 -9.77 3.64
N GLY A 34 6.74 -10.06 4.67
CA GLY A 34 6.61 -11.39 5.27
C GLY A 34 5.67 -12.28 4.47
N ASP A 35 4.40 -11.89 4.37
CA ASP A 35 3.34 -12.73 3.80
C ASP A 35 3.40 -12.78 2.28
N LEU A 36 3.63 -11.63 1.64
CA LEU A 36 3.68 -11.53 0.18
C LEU A 36 5.10 -11.67 -0.38
N ARG A 37 6.12 -11.80 0.49
CA ARG A 37 7.54 -11.95 0.12
C ARG A 37 8.05 -10.83 -0.80
N ILE A 38 7.45 -9.65 -0.70
CA ILE A 38 7.82 -8.48 -1.49
C ILE A 38 9.11 -7.89 -0.92
N LYS A 39 10.02 -7.49 -1.82
CA LYS A 39 11.23 -6.76 -1.46
C LYS A 39 11.08 -5.31 -1.85
N PHE A 40 11.32 -4.43 -0.90
CA PHE A 40 11.41 -2.99 -1.16
C PHE A 40 12.73 -2.68 -1.87
N THR A 41 12.65 -1.97 -2.99
CA THR A 41 13.77 -1.63 -3.86
C THR A 41 14.29 -0.22 -3.60
N ASN A 42 13.42 0.70 -3.18
CA ASN A 42 13.77 2.03 -2.71
C ASN A 42 13.04 2.34 -1.40
N LYS A 43 13.70 3.06 -0.50
CA LYS A 43 13.14 3.47 0.79
C LYS A 43 13.56 4.90 1.07
N GLU A 44 12.61 5.80 1.01
CA GLU A 44 12.80 7.22 1.31
C GLU A 44 11.99 7.53 2.57
N ASP A 45 12.71 7.81 3.66
CA ASP A 45 12.11 8.17 4.95
C ASP A 45 12.36 9.66 5.18
N ASP A 46 11.33 10.49 4.99
CA ASP A 46 11.35 11.91 5.33
C ASP A 46 10.66 12.15 6.69
N PHE A 47 10.69 13.40 7.16
CA PHE A 47 10.14 13.78 8.45
C PHE A 47 8.60 13.71 8.48
N ASP A 48 7.95 14.08 7.38
CA ASP A 48 6.49 14.16 7.25
C ASP A 48 5.89 13.10 6.31
N ALA A 49 6.73 12.42 5.53
CA ALA A 49 6.32 11.37 4.61
C ALA A 49 7.33 10.22 4.53
N ILE A 50 6.85 9.02 4.20
CA ILE A 50 7.67 7.84 3.92
C ILE A 50 7.20 7.19 2.62
N ASP A 51 8.13 6.96 1.70
CA ASP A 51 7.88 6.36 0.40
C ASP A 51 8.77 5.14 0.18
N TRP A 52 8.17 3.95 0.22
CA TRP A 52 8.86 2.69 -0.02
C TRP A 52 8.39 2.07 -1.33
N GLU A 53 9.29 1.98 -2.31
CA GLU A 53 9.00 1.37 -3.60
C GLU A 53 9.24 -0.13 -3.58
N PHE A 54 8.41 -0.86 -4.31
CA PHE A 54 8.53 -2.29 -4.49
C PHE A 54 7.98 -2.75 -5.84
N SER A 55 8.38 -3.94 -6.27
CA SER A 55 7.83 -4.57 -7.47
C SER A 55 6.80 -5.64 -7.11
N PHE A 56 5.60 -5.53 -7.67
CA PHE A 56 4.54 -6.54 -7.59
C PHE A 56 4.17 -7.01 -9.00
N HIS A 57 4.39 -8.30 -9.30
CA HIS A 57 4.14 -8.88 -10.63
C HIS A 57 4.80 -8.11 -11.81
N GLY A 58 5.95 -7.49 -11.57
CA GLY A 58 6.66 -6.68 -12.57
C GLY A 58 6.19 -5.23 -12.68
N HIS A 59 5.24 -4.81 -11.84
CA HIS A 59 4.75 -3.45 -11.73
C HIS A 59 5.37 -2.76 -10.52
N MET A 60 5.90 -1.55 -10.72
CA MET A 60 6.53 -0.77 -9.65
C MET A 60 5.47 0.05 -8.92
N LEU A 61 5.32 -0.24 -7.63
CA LEU A 61 4.34 0.38 -6.73
C LEU A 61 5.07 1.03 -5.56
N THR A 62 4.46 2.08 -5.01
CA THR A 62 4.95 2.80 -3.84
C THR A 62 3.97 2.58 -2.70
N LEU A 63 4.48 2.15 -1.54
CA LEU A 63 3.79 2.26 -0.26
C LEU A 63 4.14 3.63 0.32
N HIS A 64 3.12 4.46 0.46
CA HIS A 64 3.24 5.83 0.91
C HIS A 64 2.62 5.99 2.29
N TYR A 65 3.29 6.76 3.13
CA TYR A 65 2.76 7.32 4.35
C TYR A 65 2.99 8.82 4.36
N SER A 66 2.01 9.57 4.86
CA SER A 66 2.17 10.98 5.20
C SER A 66 1.35 11.30 6.44
N ILE A 67 1.88 12.20 7.27
CA ILE A 67 1.15 12.71 8.44
C ILE A 67 -0.16 13.43 8.08
N TYR A 68 -0.34 13.80 6.80
CA TYR A 68 -1.51 14.54 6.31
C TYR A 68 -2.56 13.67 5.64
N THR A 69 -2.15 12.57 5.01
CA THR A 69 -3.02 11.75 4.15
C THR A 69 -3.10 10.28 4.58
N GLY A 70 -2.38 9.89 5.64
CA GLY A 70 -2.39 8.54 6.17
C GLY A 70 -1.54 7.60 5.32
N VAL A 71 -2.04 6.39 5.07
CA VAL A 71 -1.31 5.30 4.38
C VAL A 71 -2.00 4.90 3.08
N SER A 72 -1.25 4.91 1.98
CA SER A 72 -1.76 4.51 0.67
C SER A 72 -0.74 3.74 -0.17
N ILE A 73 -1.23 3.07 -1.22
CA ILE A 73 -0.41 2.42 -2.24
C ILE A 73 -0.83 2.91 -3.62
N PHE A 74 0.13 3.30 -4.45
CA PHE A 74 -0.12 3.74 -5.83
C PHE A 74 1.02 3.32 -6.77
N PRO A 75 0.83 3.39 -8.11
CA PRO A 75 1.89 3.10 -9.06
C PRO A 75 2.98 4.17 -9.01
N SER A 76 4.24 3.78 -8.85
CA SER A 76 5.37 4.73 -8.74
C SER A 76 5.56 5.56 -10.03
N ARG A 77 5.08 5.05 -11.17
CA ARG A 77 5.12 5.75 -12.47
C ARG A 77 3.80 6.45 -12.76
N THR A 78 3.55 7.57 -12.09
CA THR A 78 2.28 8.31 -12.17
C THR A 78 1.98 8.98 -13.53
N ARG A 79 3.00 9.29 -14.36
CA ARG A 79 2.81 9.95 -15.67
C ARG A 79 2.53 9.01 -16.85
N ASP A 80 2.82 7.72 -16.71
CA ASP A 80 2.65 6.69 -17.76
C ASP A 80 1.99 5.42 -17.23
N ALA A 81 1.29 5.50 -16.09
CA ALA A 81 0.62 4.36 -15.48
C ALA A 81 -0.34 3.75 -16.51
N MET A 82 0.06 2.61 -17.06
CA MET A 82 -0.77 1.91 -18.03
C MET A 82 -1.94 1.31 -17.26
N LYS A 83 -3.06 1.02 -17.94
CA LYS A 83 -4.20 0.30 -17.34
C LYS A 83 -3.79 -0.98 -16.57
N LYS A 84 -2.63 -1.56 -16.90
CA LYS A 84 -2.04 -2.72 -16.25
C LYS A 84 -1.47 -2.41 -14.85
N ASP A 85 -0.86 -1.25 -14.65
CA ASP A 85 -0.33 -0.83 -13.35
C ASP A 85 -1.47 -0.56 -12.36
N ASN A 86 -2.54 0.09 -12.82
CA ASN A 86 -3.75 0.29 -12.01
C ASN A 86 -4.40 -1.03 -11.61
N ARG A 87 -4.41 -2.03 -12.50
CA ARG A 87 -4.92 -3.35 -12.20
C ARG A 87 -4.08 -4.05 -11.14
N ALA A 88 -2.75 -3.89 -11.17
CA ALA A 88 -1.87 -4.42 -10.13
C ALA A 88 -2.18 -3.82 -8.75
N VAL A 89 -2.52 -2.52 -8.67
CA VAL A 89 -2.96 -1.88 -7.42
C VAL A 89 -4.27 -2.48 -6.92
N VAL A 90 -5.26 -2.67 -7.79
CA VAL A 90 -6.56 -3.28 -7.42
C VAL A 90 -6.40 -4.73 -6.93
N GLU A 91 -5.57 -5.51 -7.62
CA GLU A 91 -5.26 -6.88 -7.24
C GLU A 91 -4.54 -6.93 -5.88
N LEU A 92 -3.54 -6.09 -5.69
CA LEU A 92 -2.82 -5.99 -4.42
C LEU A 92 -3.72 -5.54 -3.28
N ALA A 93 -4.59 -4.55 -3.52
CA ALA A 93 -5.58 -4.08 -2.57
C ALA A 93 -6.52 -5.20 -2.10
N SER A 94 -7.02 -6.02 -3.03
CA SER A 94 -7.91 -7.15 -2.71
C SER A 94 -7.21 -8.22 -1.86
N VAL A 95 -5.91 -8.42 -2.06
CA VAL A 95 -5.11 -9.37 -1.27
C VAL A 95 -4.79 -8.79 0.11
N LEU A 96 -4.38 -7.52 0.16
CA LEU A 96 -4.10 -6.79 1.40
C LEU A 96 -5.33 -6.72 2.31
N GLU A 97 -6.51 -6.43 1.76
CA GLU A 97 -7.74 -6.37 2.53
C GLU A 97 -8.04 -7.70 3.25
N LYS A 98 -7.93 -8.83 2.53
CA LYS A 98 -8.10 -10.17 3.13
C LYS A 98 -7.09 -10.43 4.24
N LYS A 99 -5.81 -10.10 3.99
CA LYS A 99 -4.74 -10.28 4.97
C LYS A 99 -4.89 -9.39 6.21
N LEU A 100 -5.33 -8.15 6.03
CA LEU A 100 -5.61 -7.23 7.13
C LEU A 100 -6.81 -7.70 7.96
N ILE A 101 -7.84 -8.27 7.33
CA ILE A 101 -8.97 -8.89 8.03
C ILE A 101 -8.49 -10.10 8.85
N ASP A 102 -7.73 -11.01 8.24
CA ASP A 102 -7.18 -12.20 8.92
C ASP A 102 -6.26 -11.82 10.09
N PHE A 103 -5.41 -10.81 9.91
CA PHE A 103 -4.51 -10.30 10.94
C PHE A 103 -5.27 -9.68 12.12
N ASN A 104 -6.31 -8.89 11.84
CA ASN A 104 -7.14 -8.29 12.89
C ASN A 104 -8.01 -9.33 13.61
N LEU A 105 -8.52 -10.33 12.89
CA LEU A 105 -9.25 -11.47 13.48
C LEU A 105 -8.35 -12.24 14.46
N ASN A 106 -7.11 -12.52 14.10
CA ASN A 106 -6.16 -13.23 14.97
C ASN A 106 -5.77 -12.45 16.24
N ARG A 107 -5.90 -11.12 16.26
CA ARG A 107 -5.65 -10.30 17.46
C ARG A 107 -6.84 -10.21 18.42
N ASN A 108 -8.07 -10.46 17.96
CA ASN A 108 -9.25 -10.47 18.84
C ASN A 108 -9.41 -11.80 19.61
N ILE A 109 -8.52 -12.76 19.39
CA ILE A 109 -8.53 -14.09 20.02
C ILE A 109 -7.37 -14.28 21.02
N ALA A 110 -6.64 -13.21 21.34
CA ALA A 110 -5.49 -13.22 22.27
C ALA A 110 -5.77 -12.37 23.51
#